data_AF-A0A1H0J8I4-F1
#
_entry.id   AF-A0A1H0J8I4-F1
#
_cell.length_a   1.000
_cell.length_b   1.000
_cell.length_c   1.000
_cell.angle_alpha   90.00
_cell.angle_beta   90.00
_cell.angle_gamma   90.00
#
_symmetry.space_group_name_H-M   'P 1'
#
loop_
_entity.id
_entity.type
_entity.pdbx_description
1 polymer ?
#
loop_
_entity_poly.entity_id
_entity_poly.type
_entity_poly.pdbx_seq_one_letter_code
_entity_poly.pdbx_strand_id
1 'polypeptide(L)'
;MKRTHKVLAGVAAGFLLIGSGALAQNTDVIKERQQVMKMNAQAGKQANAIIKGETPFDAAKSDELFRMLNADARKFATLFPDDSKTGGNTEASPAIWEKPAEFKAANDKFIADTQAAVDAKPQDVASFEASFKTVAANCQSCHQQFRQRN
;
A
#
# COMPACT_ATOMS: atom_id res chain seq x y z
N MET A 1 -9.66 -71.62 31.88
CA MET A 1 -8.50 -71.68 30.96
C MET A 1 -8.53 -70.48 30.04
N LYS A 2 -7.38 -69.82 29.92
CA LYS A 2 -7.12 -68.54 29.23
C LYS A 2 -7.28 -68.68 27.71
N ARG A 3 -7.73 -67.59 27.05
CA ARG A 3 -7.24 -67.06 25.75
C ARG A 3 -8.12 -65.86 25.34
N THR A 4 -7.73 -64.64 25.72
CA THR A 4 -6.87 -63.67 24.99
C THR A 4 -7.70 -62.63 24.25
N HIS A 5 -7.58 -61.39 24.74
CA HIS A 5 -8.09 -60.15 24.16
C HIS A 5 -7.58 -59.94 22.73
N LYS A 6 -8.48 -59.51 21.84
CA LYS A 6 -8.10 -58.74 20.65
C LYS A 6 -8.86 -57.42 20.69
N VAL A 7 -8.18 -56.42 21.25
CA VAL A 7 -8.45 -55.01 20.96
C VAL A 7 -8.09 -54.82 19.49
N LEU A 8 -9.05 -54.45 18.65
CA LEU A 8 -8.76 -53.86 17.36
C LEU A 8 -9.31 -52.43 17.39
N ALA A 9 -8.41 -51.51 17.71
CA ALA A 9 -8.58 -50.08 17.54
C ALA A 9 -8.73 -49.80 16.03
N GLY A 10 -9.93 -49.39 15.61
CA GLY A 10 -10.13 -48.75 14.32
C GLY A 10 -9.85 -47.26 14.48
N VAL A 11 -8.62 -46.85 14.17
CA VAL A 11 -8.20 -45.44 14.15
C VAL A 11 -8.98 -44.68 13.07
N ALA A 12 -9.61 -43.58 13.49
CA ALA A 12 -10.14 -42.56 12.61
C ALA A 12 -9.01 -41.69 12.04
N ALA A 13 -9.05 -41.42 10.73
CA ALA A 13 -8.48 -40.24 10.05
C ALA A 13 -8.93 -40.36 8.58
N GLY A 14 -9.87 -39.56 8.08
CA GLY A 14 -9.73 -38.11 7.95
C GLY A 14 -9.47 -37.81 6.48
N PHE A 15 -10.52 -37.85 5.67
CA PHE A 15 -10.50 -37.26 4.32
C PHE A 15 -10.41 -35.73 4.49
N LEU A 16 -9.20 -35.20 4.42
CA LEU A 16 -8.97 -33.77 4.16
C LEU A 16 -7.80 -33.71 3.20
N LEU A 17 -8.11 -33.94 1.92
CA LEU A 17 -7.36 -33.31 0.85
C LEU A 17 -7.54 -31.80 1.04
N ILE A 18 -6.66 -31.19 1.84
CA ILE A 18 -6.43 -29.75 1.74
C ILE A 18 -5.74 -29.58 0.40
N GLY A 19 -6.55 -29.52 -0.66
CA GLY A 19 -6.10 -29.00 -1.92
C GLY A 19 -5.62 -27.60 -1.64
N SER A 20 -4.31 -27.41 -1.60
CA SER A 20 -3.68 -26.12 -1.84
C SER A 20 -4.04 -25.75 -3.28
N GLY A 21 -5.29 -25.33 -3.51
CA GLY A 21 -5.65 -24.66 -4.73
C GLY A 21 -4.68 -23.50 -4.82
N ALA A 22 -3.77 -23.56 -5.79
CA ALA A 22 -2.99 -22.41 -6.15
C ALA A 22 -4.01 -21.33 -6.51
N LEU A 23 -4.33 -20.46 -5.56
CA LEU A 23 -5.18 -19.31 -5.80
C LEU A 23 -4.46 -18.55 -6.92
N ALA A 24 -5.13 -18.45 -8.07
CA ALA A 24 -4.61 -17.71 -9.20
C ALA A 24 -4.24 -16.32 -8.67
N GLN A 25 -2.95 -15.96 -8.77
CA GLN A 25 -2.49 -14.69 -8.25
C GLN A 25 -3.18 -13.59 -9.05
N ASN A 26 -3.82 -12.65 -8.35
CA ASN A 26 -4.48 -11.53 -8.97
C ASN A 26 -3.43 -10.52 -9.44
N THR A 27 -2.73 -10.83 -10.53
CA THR A 27 -1.63 -9.99 -11.03
C THR A 27 -2.14 -8.66 -11.60
N ASP A 28 -3.42 -8.55 -11.95
CA ASP A 28 -3.98 -7.32 -12.49
C ASP A 28 -4.19 -6.27 -11.39
N VAL A 29 -4.68 -6.64 -10.20
CA VAL A 29 -4.73 -5.69 -9.07
C VAL A 29 -3.32 -5.30 -8.59
N ILE A 30 -2.33 -6.20 -8.73
CA ILE A 30 -0.91 -5.88 -8.47
C ILE A 30 -0.41 -4.80 -9.44
N LYS A 31 -0.65 -4.97 -10.74
CA LYS A 31 -0.30 -3.95 -11.75
C LYS A 31 -1.00 -2.63 -11.49
N GLU A 32 -2.27 -2.68 -11.07
CA GLU A 32 -3.05 -1.49 -10.76
C GLU A 32 -2.45 -0.68 -9.59
N ARG A 33 -2.14 -1.34 -8.46
CA ARG A 33 -1.48 -0.63 -7.33
C ARG A 33 -0.08 -0.13 -7.67
N GLN A 34 0.66 -0.87 -8.49
CA GLN A 34 1.97 -0.43 -8.98
C GLN A 34 1.86 0.81 -9.87
N GLN A 35 0.84 0.88 -10.72
CA GLN A 35 0.58 2.05 -11.56
C GLN A 35 0.21 3.27 -10.71
N VAL A 36 -0.59 3.11 -9.66
CA VAL A 36 -0.86 4.17 -8.67
C VAL A 36 0.46 4.67 -8.03
N MET A 37 1.31 3.75 -7.57
CA MET A 37 2.61 4.13 -6.99
C MET A 37 3.55 4.80 -8.01
N LYS A 38 3.49 4.43 -9.28
CA LYS A 38 4.24 5.09 -10.36
C LYS A 38 3.78 6.53 -10.57
N MET A 39 2.47 6.78 -10.53
CA MET A 39 1.90 8.13 -10.61
C MET A 39 2.30 8.97 -9.40
N ASN A 40 2.20 8.42 -8.18
CA ASN A 40 2.68 9.07 -6.96
C ASN A 40 4.19 9.40 -7.02
N ALA A 41 5.01 8.50 -7.58
CA ALA A 41 6.43 8.74 -7.76
C ALA A 41 6.71 9.88 -8.76
N GLN A 42 5.91 9.99 -9.83
CA GLN A 42 5.98 11.10 -10.77
C GLN A 42 5.57 12.43 -10.10
N ALA A 43 4.49 12.42 -9.32
CA ALA A 43 4.06 13.57 -8.52
C ALA A 43 5.18 14.05 -7.58
N GLY A 44 5.84 13.11 -6.89
CA GLY A 44 6.95 13.42 -6.00
C GLY A 44 8.17 14.00 -6.72
N LYS A 45 8.44 13.56 -7.97
CA LYS A 45 9.49 14.17 -8.80
C LYS A 45 9.14 15.61 -9.19
N GLN A 46 7.89 15.84 -9.61
CA GLN A 46 7.41 17.18 -9.97
C GLN A 46 7.46 18.13 -8.78
N ALA A 47 7.01 17.69 -7.61
CA ALA A 47 7.10 18.49 -6.38
C ALA A 47 8.56 18.85 -6.04
N ASN A 48 9.49 17.90 -6.16
CA ASN A 48 10.92 18.18 -5.94
C ASN A 48 11.51 19.17 -6.95
N ALA A 49 11.10 19.10 -8.23
CA ALA A 49 11.54 20.05 -9.25
C ALA A 49 11.07 21.48 -8.92
N ILE A 50 9.85 21.65 -8.40
CA ILE A 50 9.34 22.94 -7.90
C ILE A 50 10.17 23.43 -6.71
N ILE A 51 10.40 22.56 -5.72
CA ILE A 51 11.17 22.90 -4.50
C ILE A 51 12.60 23.34 -4.83
N LYS A 52 13.23 22.69 -5.82
CA LYS A 52 14.59 23.03 -6.27
C LYS A 52 14.66 24.25 -7.20
N GLY A 53 13.51 24.82 -7.58
CA GLY A 53 13.44 25.93 -8.55
C GLY A 53 13.73 25.50 -10.00
N GLU A 54 13.77 24.21 -10.30
CA GLU A 54 13.92 23.68 -11.65
C GLU A 54 12.64 23.86 -12.48
N THR A 55 11.49 23.94 -11.80
CA THR A 55 10.19 24.28 -12.38
C THR A 55 9.61 25.48 -11.62
N PRO A 56 9.10 26.53 -12.30
CA PRO A 56 8.45 27.65 -11.62
C PRO A 56 7.27 27.19 -10.77
N PHE A 57 7.11 27.81 -9.60
CA PHE A 57 5.93 27.61 -8.78
C PHE A 57 4.66 28.09 -9.49
N ASP A 58 3.61 27.29 -9.41
CA ASP A 58 2.29 27.57 -9.95
C ASP A 58 1.28 27.01 -8.94
N ALA A 59 0.48 27.90 -8.33
CA ALA A 59 -0.44 27.53 -7.27
C ALA A 59 -1.50 26.51 -7.72
N ALA A 60 -1.97 26.59 -8.97
CA ALA A 60 -2.97 25.67 -9.50
C ALA A 60 -2.37 24.28 -9.72
N LYS A 61 -1.15 24.19 -10.28
CA LYS A 61 -0.45 22.90 -10.44
C LYS A 61 -0.06 22.28 -9.12
N SER A 62 0.30 23.08 -8.12
CA SER A 62 0.58 22.62 -6.77
C SER A 62 -0.67 22.04 -6.08
N ASP A 63 -1.83 22.69 -6.22
CA ASP A 63 -3.11 22.17 -5.73
C ASP A 63 -3.50 20.86 -6.45
N GLU A 64 -3.35 20.79 -7.77
CA GLU A 64 -3.61 19.59 -8.57
C GLU A 64 -2.76 18.40 -8.11
N LEU A 65 -1.47 18.61 -7.83
CA LEU A 65 -0.58 17.59 -7.29
C LEU A 65 -1.12 16.98 -5.99
N PHE A 66 -1.52 17.81 -5.02
CA PHE A 66 -2.03 17.30 -3.75
C PHE A 66 -3.39 16.60 -3.90
N ARG A 67 -4.28 17.11 -4.77
CA ARG A 67 -5.56 16.45 -5.07
C ARG A 67 -5.36 15.08 -5.71
N MET A 68 -4.43 14.96 -6.65
CA MET A 68 -4.13 13.69 -7.30
C MET A 68 -3.60 12.67 -6.28
N LEU A 69 -2.64 13.05 -5.43
CA LEU A 69 -2.13 12.19 -4.36
C LEU A 69 -3.24 11.75 -3.39
N ASN A 70 -4.16 12.66 -3.05
CA ASN A 70 -5.31 12.35 -2.18
C ASN A 70 -6.27 11.35 -2.83
N ALA A 71 -6.59 11.54 -4.12
CA ALA A 71 -7.48 10.66 -4.87
C ALA A 71 -6.88 9.25 -5.01
N ASP A 72 -5.59 9.17 -5.34
CA ASP A 72 -4.84 7.92 -5.43
C ASP A 72 -4.84 7.17 -4.09
N ALA A 73 -4.62 7.87 -2.98
CA ALA A 73 -4.66 7.30 -1.63
C ALA A 73 -6.01 6.68 -1.27
N ARG A 74 -7.12 7.30 -1.69
CA ARG A 74 -8.48 6.79 -1.43
C ARG A 74 -8.77 5.49 -2.16
N LYS A 75 -8.15 5.28 -3.32
CA LYS A 75 -8.23 4.04 -4.09
C LYS A 75 -7.22 2.98 -3.63
N PHE A 76 -6.01 3.40 -3.26
CA PHE A 76 -4.87 2.51 -3.07
C PHE A 76 -5.10 1.39 -2.04
N ALA A 77 -5.70 1.70 -0.89
CA ALA A 77 -5.90 0.72 0.18
C ALA A 77 -6.82 -0.44 -0.22
N THR A 78 -7.66 -0.30 -1.26
CA THR A 78 -8.55 -1.37 -1.72
C THR A 78 -7.86 -2.36 -2.66
N LEU A 79 -6.60 -2.11 -3.04
CA LEU A 79 -5.86 -2.88 -4.06
C LEU A 79 -4.96 -3.97 -3.45
N PHE A 80 -5.30 -4.46 -2.26
CA PHE A 80 -4.56 -5.49 -1.53
C PHE A 80 -5.44 -6.69 -1.12
N PRO A 81 -6.19 -7.31 -2.06
CA PRO A 81 -6.94 -8.53 -1.74
C PRO A 81 -5.99 -9.69 -1.38
N ASP A 82 -6.53 -10.71 -0.71
CA ASP A 82 -5.76 -11.83 -0.17
C ASP A 82 -5.01 -12.63 -1.24
N ASP A 83 -5.59 -12.70 -2.45
CA ASP A 83 -5.04 -13.37 -3.64
C ASP A 83 -3.95 -12.56 -4.38
N SER A 84 -3.53 -11.41 -3.84
CA SER A 84 -2.52 -10.51 -4.44
C SER A 84 -1.20 -10.45 -3.67
N LYS A 85 -0.96 -11.43 -2.78
CA LYS A 85 0.24 -11.50 -1.92
C LYS A 85 1.54 -11.70 -2.70
N THR A 86 1.50 -12.41 -3.83
CA THR A 86 2.70 -12.80 -4.58
C THR A 86 2.51 -12.62 -6.09
N GLY A 87 3.59 -12.76 -6.86
CA GLY A 87 3.59 -12.58 -8.31
C GLY A 87 3.64 -11.11 -8.76
N GLY A 88 3.66 -10.89 -10.07
CA GLY A 88 3.62 -9.55 -10.67
C GLY A 88 4.73 -8.59 -10.22
N ASN A 89 5.89 -9.11 -9.77
CA ASN A 89 6.97 -8.32 -9.17
C ASN A 89 6.50 -7.41 -8.03
N THR A 90 5.57 -7.90 -7.20
CA THR A 90 5.08 -7.15 -6.06
C THR A 90 6.18 -6.90 -5.03
N GLU A 91 6.28 -5.65 -4.57
CA GLU A 91 7.10 -5.24 -3.43
C GLU A 91 6.27 -5.09 -2.15
N ALA A 92 4.99 -5.49 -2.18
CA ALA A 92 4.14 -5.47 -0.99
C ALA A 92 4.70 -6.40 0.10
N SER A 93 4.89 -5.89 1.31
CA SER A 93 5.31 -6.68 2.46
C SER A 93 4.15 -7.54 2.98
N PRO A 94 4.40 -8.79 3.44
CA PRO A 94 3.42 -9.59 4.17
C PRO A 94 2.74 -8.85 5.32
N ALA A 95 3.44 -7.88 5.92
CA ALA A 95 2.94 -7.01 6.99
C ALA A 95 1.62 -6.30 6.65
N ILE A 96 1.31 -6.06 5.38
CA ILE A 96 0.03 -5.47 4.96
C ILE A 96 -1.15 -6.36 5.38
N TRP A 97 -1.01 -7.68 5.22
CA TRP A 97 -2.05 -8.65 5.55
C TRP A 97 -1.99 -9.09 7.02
N GLU A 98 -0.82 -9.03 7.66
CA GLU A 98 -0.66 -9.34 9.09
C GLU A 98 -1.14 -8.18 9.99
N LYS A 99 -1.01 -6.93 9.51
CA LYS A 99 -1.34 -5.70 10.24
C LYS A 99 -2.24 -4.77 9.41
N PRO A 100 -3.43 -5.25 8.96
CA PRO A 100 -4.29 -4.48 8.06
C PRO A 100 -4.77 -3.15 8.68
N ALA A 101 -4.94 -3.09 10.00
CA ALA A 101 -5.31 -1.87 10.71
C ALA A 101 -4.18 -0.82 10.69
N GLU A 102 -2.92 -1.24 10.85
CA GLU A 102 -1.76 -0.33 10.79
C GLU A 102 -1.56 0.19 9.36
N PHE A 103 -1.72 -0.68 8.35
CA PHE A 103 -1.67 -0.27 6.94
C PHE A 103 -2.78 0.73 6.60
N LYS A 104 -4.02 0.44 7.04
CA LYS A 104 -5.13 1.36 6.87
C LYS A 104 -4.86 2.70 7.56
N ALA A 105 -4.36 2.70 8.79
CA ALA A 105 -4.04 3.92 9.52
C ALA A 105 -2.96 4.76 8.82
N ALA A 106 -1.93 4.12 8.25
CA ALA A 106 -0.91 4.81 7.45
C ALA A 106 -1.51 5.46 6.19
N ASN A 107 -2.40 4.74 5.48
CA ASN A 107 -3.09 5.28 4.31
C ASN A 107 -4.07 6.41 4.67
N ASP A 108 -4.85 6.25 5.74
CA ASP A 108 -5.77 7.28 6.25
C ASP A 108 -5.01 8.55 6.65
N LYS A 109 -3.83 8.40 7.26
CA LYS A 109 -2.96 9.54 7.58
C LYS A 109 -2.49 10.24 6.31
N PHE A 110 -2.10 9.50 5.27
CA PHE A 110 -1.72 10.07 3.99
C PHE A 110 -2.89 10.83 3.32
N ILE A 111 -4.12 10.29 3.39
CA ILE A 111 -5.34 10.99 2.94
C ILE A 111 -5.53 12.29 3.72
N ALA A 112 -5.41 12.26 5.05
CA ALA A 112 -5.60 13.44 5.88
C ALA A 112 -4.55 14.53 5.59
N ASP A 113 -3.27 14.16 5.50
CA ASP A 113 -2.18 15.12 5.28
C ASP A 113 -2.19 15.69 3.85
N THR A 114 -2.58 14.90 2.84
CA THR A 114 -2.76 15.41 1.47
C THR A 114 -3.96 16.35 1.39
N GLN A 115 -5.06 16.06 2.11
CA GLN A 115 -6.19 16.99 2.20
C GLN A 115 -5.80 18.30 2.90
N ALA A 116 -5.05 18.21 4.01
CA ALA A 116 -4.54 19.40 4.69
C ALA A 116 -3.63 20.24 3.79
N ALA A 117 -2.81 19.61 2.94
CA ALA A 117 -1.99 20.30 1.95
C ALA A 117 -2.82 21.01 0.86
N VAL A 118 -3.92 20.39 0.40
CA VAL A 118 -4.92 21.05 -0.47
C VAL A 118 -5.53 22.27 0.22
N ASP A 119 -5.96 22.11 1.47
CA ASP A 119 -6.65 23.16 2.21
C ASP A 119 -5.72 24.33 2.59
N ALA A 120 -4.42 24.05 2.76
CA ALA A 120 -3.39 25.05 3.04
C ALA A 120 -3.16 26.04 1.87
N LYS A 121 -3.51 25.65 0.63
CA LYS A 121 -3.38 26.48 -0.59
C LYS A 121 -2.05 27.25 -0.65
N PRO A 122 -0.90 26.57 -0.77
CA PRO A 122 0.40 27.24 -0.85
C PRO A 122 0.44 28.36 -1.88
N GLN A 123 1.12 29.46 -1.56
CA GLN A 123 1.21 30.65 -2.41
C GLN A 123 2.63 30.90 -2.93
N ASP A 124 3.60 30.12 -2.47
CA ASP A 124 5.00 30.20 -2.85
C ASP A 124 5.71 28.84 -2.65
N VAL A 125 6.97 28.77 -3.09
CA VAL A 125 7.81 27.56 -2.97
C VAL A 125 7.97 27.13 -1.51
N ALA A 126 8.11 28.07 -0.57
CA ALA A 126 8.37 27.77 0.84
C ALA A 126 7.16 27.11 1.52
N SER A 127 5.96 27.67 1.32
CA SER A 127 4.69 27.11 1.81
C SER A 127 4.36 25.77 1.13
N PHE A 128 4.72 25.62 -0.15
CA PHE A 128 4.58 24.35 -0.86
C PHE A 128 5.52 23.28 -0.31
N GLU A 129 6.80 23.61 -0.12
CA GLU A 129 7.80 22.72 0.46
C GLU A 129 7.39 22.24 1.85
N ALA A 130 6.91 23.15 2.71
CA ALA A 130 6.43 22.81 4.04
C ALA A 130 5.28 21.79 4.01
N SER A 131 4.31 22.00 3.12
CA SER A 131 3.17 21.08 2.93
C SER A 131 3.62 19.73 2.36
N PHE A 132 4.48 19.77 1.33
CA PHE A 132 4.96 18.56 0.66
C PHE A 132 5.88 17.72 1.56
N LYS A 133 6.68 18.32 2.46
CA LYS A 133 7.48 17.58 3.45
C LYS A 133 6.62 16.68 4.33
N THR A 134 5.49 17.19 4.81
CA THR A 134 4.53 16.41 5.61
C THR A 134 3.98 15.25 4.79
N VAL A 135 3.55 15.51 3.55
CA VAL A 135 3.06 14.47 2.62
C VAL A 135 4.14 13.42 2.33
N ALA A 136 5.37 13.83 2.03
CA ALA A 136 6.49 12.94 1.72
C ALA A 136 6.91 12.06 2.91
N ALA A 137 6.78 12.55 4.14
CA ALA A 137 7.05 11.77 5.34
C ALA A 137 6.13 10.54 5.45
N ASN A 138 4.88 10.62 4.98
CA ASN A 138 3.97 9.47 4.92
C ASN A 138 4.43 8.43 3.90
N CYS A 139 4.95 8.86 2.74
CA CYS A 139 5.51 7.94 1.74
C CYS A 139 6.64 7.12 2.36
N GLN A 140 7.54 7.80 3.09
CA GLN A 140 8.64 7.14 3.78
C GLN A 140 8.13 6.18 4.86
N SER A 141 7.27 6.62 5.77
CA SER A 141 6.82 5.79 6.90
C SER A 141 6.05 4.55 6.44
N CYS A 142 5.19 4.68 5.42
CA CYS A 142 4.47 3.55 4.84
C CYS A 142 5.45 2.57 4.16
N HIS A 143 6.38 3.05 3.34
CA HIS A 143 7.37 2.18 2.70
C HIS A 143 8.31 1.48 3.67
N GLN A 144 8.62 2.10 4.82
CA GLN A 144 9.46 1.48 5.84
C GLN A 144 8.80 0.24 6.47
N GLN A 145 7.47 0.20 6.54
CA GLN A 145 6.70 -0.87 7.20
C GLN A 145 6.11 -1.87 6.21
N PHE A 146 5.62 -1.38 5.07
CA PHE A 146 4.72 -2.12 4.18
C PHE A 146 5.29 -2.39 2.78
N ARG A 147 6.51 -1.91 2.47
CA ARG A 147 7.20 -2.21 1.22
C ARG A 147 8.48 -2.99 1.50
N GLN A 148 8.71 -4.06 0.74
CA GLN A 148 9.96 -4.80 0.76
C GLN A 148 11.10 -3.91 0.26
N ARG A 149 12.28 -4.07 0.87
CA ARG A 149 13.52 -3.41 0.43
C ARG A 149 14.35 -4.49 -0.24
N ASN A 150 14.41 -4.43 -1.56
CA ASN A 150 15.14 -5.38 -2.39
C ASN A 150 16.39 -4.68 -2.95
#